data_AF-A0A1G5Y1W3-F1
#
_entry.id   AF-A0A1G5Y1W3-F1
#
_cell.length_a   1.000
_cell.length_b   1.000
_cell.length_c   1.000
_cell.angle_alpha   90.00
_cell.angle_beta   90.00
_cell.angle_gamma   90.00
#
_symmetry.space_group_name_H-M   'P 1'
#
loop_
_entity.id
_entity.type
_entity.pdbx_description
1 polymer ?
#
loop_
_entity_poly.entity_id
_entity_poly.type
_entity_poly.pdbx_seq_one_letter_code
_entity_poly.pdbx_strand_id
1 'polypeptide(L)'
;MKKETHGVSDPIKKLIIDAGVQSPGEDFHLSVLNKIESLQKTSAVYQPVISSLGWKLILGFISSIFGGSILFIPSERESPSLFDKLPSVNLPLPDLTFYNLKIPTVDFSPPFLIGIIAFFILGFIMIVGTLRNKQVSV
;
A
#
# COMPACT_ATOMS: atom_id res chain seq x y z
N MET A 1 -59.84 -9.67 7.39
CA MET A 1 -58.96 -8.49 7.52
C MET A 1 -57.81 -8.67 6.53
N LYS A 2 -57.93 -8.08 5.33
CA LYS A 2 -56.93 -8.20 4.24
C LYS A 2 -55.71 -7.36 4.64
N LYS A 3 -54.53 -7.98 4.70
CA LYS A 3 -53.26 -7.26 4.90
C LYS A 3 -52.87 -6.62 3.58
N GLU A 4 -53.06 -5.30 3.49
CA GLU A 4 -52.52 -4.51 2.39
C GLU A 4 -51.00 -4.39 2.61
N THR A 5 -50.24 -5.10 1.80
CA THR A 5 -48.80 -4.89 1.69
C THR A 5 -48.60 -3.52 1.04
N HIS A 6 -48.28 -2.51 1.86
CA HIS A 6 -47.77 -1.24 1.39
C HIS A 6 -46.65 -1.52 0.39
N GLY A 7 -46.97 -1.32 -0.89
CA GLY A 7 -46.02 -1.49 -1.97
C GLY A 7 -44.88 -0.53 -1.74
N VAL A 8 -43.73 -1.06 -1.33
CA VAL A 8 -42.45 -0.42 -1.55
C VAL A 8 -42.39 -0.23 -3.06
N SER A 9 -42.76 0.96 -3.53
CA SER A 9 -42.70 1.32 -4.93
C SER A 9 -41.22 1.27 -5.31
N ASP A 10 -40.84 0.14 -5.88
CA ASP A 10 -39.48 -0.14 -6.30
C ASP A 10 -38.96 1.08 -7.08
N PRO A 11 -37.88 1.75 -6.64
CA PRO A 11 -37.40 2.97 -7.29
C PRO A 11 -37.14 2.74 -8.78
N ILE A 12 -36.79 1.51 -9.17
CA ILE A 12 -36.64 1.08 -10.55
C ILE A 12 -37.98 1.18 -11.31
N LYS A 13 -39.07 0.71 -10.71
CA LYS A 13 -40.41 0.76 -11.31
C LYS A 13 -40.88 2.21 -11.52
N LYS A 14 -40.56 3.12 -10.60
CA LYS A 14 -40.87 4.55 -10.74
C LYS A 14 -40.07 5.17 -11.89
N LEU A 15 -38.79 4.83 -12.02
CA LEU A 15 -37.95 5.32 -13.13
C LEU A 15 -38.43 4.86 -14.50
N ILE A 16 -38.93 3.62 -14.60
CA ILE A 16 -39.49 3.08 -15.84
C ILE A 16 -40.78 3.82 -16.24
N ILE A 17 -41.64 4.12 -15.27
CA ILE A 17 -42.89 4.86 -15.51
C ILE A 17 -42.59 6.33 -15.87
N ASP A 18 -41.65 6.96 -15.16
CA ASP A 18 -41.23 8.35 -15.39
C ASP A 18 -40.44 8.54 -16.71
N ALA A 19 -39.90 7.45 -17.29
CA ALA A 19 -39.31 7.43 -18.63
C ALA A 19 -40.36 7.40 -19.76
N GLY A 20 -41.67 7.37 -19.42
CA GLY A 20 -42.75 7.68 -20.34
C GLY A 20 -43.23 6.54 -21.24
N VAL A 21 -42.91 5.28 -20.94
CA VAL A 21 -43.22 4.15 -21.83
C VAL A 21 -44.14 3.14 -21.13
N GLN A 22 -45.41 3.11 -21.54
CA GLN A 22 -46.39 2.11 -21.08
C GLN A 22 -46.08 0.69 -21.64
N SER A 23 -45.23 0.58 -22.67
CA SER A 23 -44.66 -0.66 -23.20
C SER A 23 -43.21 -0.44 -23.66
N PRO A 24 -42.31 -1.43 -23.57
CA PRO A 24 -40.94 -1.27 -24.07
C PRO A 24 -40.93 -1.15 -25.60
N GLY A 25 -40.58 0.02 -26.12
CA GLY A 25 -40.28 0.25 -27.54
C GLY A 25 -38.81 0.00 -27.86
N GLU A 26 -38.42 0.13 -29.14
CA GLU A 26 -37.05 -0.13 -29.62
C GLU A 26 -36.00 0.73 -28.89
N ASP A 27 -36.35 1.93 -28.44
CA ASP A 27 -35.45 2.89 -27.78
C ASP A 27 -35.60 2.96 -26.25
N PHE A 28 -36.29 1.99 -25.64
CA PHE A 28 -36.54 1.95 -24.19
C PHE A 28 -35.22 1.97 -23.40
N HIS A 29 -34.25 1.16 -23.82
CA HIS A 29 -32.96 1.04 -23.13
C HIS A 29 -32.17 2.35 -23.12
N LEU A 30 -32.19 3.11 -24.22
CA LEU A 30 -31.51 4.40 -24.33
C LEU A 30 -32.17 5.45 -23.43
N SER A 31 -33.50 5.47 -23.39
CA SER A 31 -34.25 6.43 -22.57
C SER A 31 -34.04 6.20 -21.07
N VAL A 32 -34.00 4.92 -20.65
CA VAL A 32 -33.72 4.52 -19.27
C VAL A 32 -32.27 4.85 -18.88
N LEU A 33 -31.29 4.53 -19.74
CA LEU A 33 -29.88 4.85 -19.51
C LEU A 33 -29.64 6.35 -19.41
N ASN A 34 -30.20 7.15 -20.33
CA ASN A 34 -30.10 8.60 -20.30
C ASN A 34 -30.68 9.18 -19.01
N LYS A 35 -31.79 8.62 -18.50
CA LYS A 35 -32.37 9.06 -17.23
C LYS A 35 -31.47 8.68 -16.05
N ILE A 36 -30.90 7.47 -16.04
CA ILE A 36 -29.98 7.02 -15.00
C ILE A 36 -28.70 7.86 -14.97
N GLU A 37 -28.16 8.23 -16.13
CA GLU A 37 -26.99 9.11 -16.22
C GLU A 37 -27.30 10.55 -15.80
N SER A 38 -28.53 11.01 -16.04
CA SER A 38 -29.00 12.35 -15.65
C SER A 38 -29.30 12.47 -14.15
N LEU A 39 -29.60 11.37 -13.47
CA LEU A 39 -29.65 11.35 -12.02
C LEU A 39 -28.22 11.61 -11.54
N GLN A 40 -28.04 12.72 -10.81
CA GLN A 40 -26.75 13.16 -10.28
C GLN A 40 -25.94 11.93 -9.90
N LYS A 41 -24.82 11.71 -10.63
CA LYS A 41 -23.76 10.82 -10.18
C LYS A 41 -23.40 11.34 -8.80
N THR A 42 -24.00 10.76 -7.76
CA THR A 42 -23.55 10.93 -6.41
C THR A 42 -22.10 10.54 -6.51
N SER A 43 -21.23 11.55 -6.53
CA SER A 43 -19.81 11.35 -6.56
C SER A 43 -19.57 10.58 -5.29
N ALA A 44 -19.51 9.25 -5.41
CA ALA A 44 -19.10 8.36 -4.35
C ALA A 44 -17.62 8.66 -4.22
N VAL A 45 -17.32 9.82 -3.63
CA VAL A 45 -15.99 10.28 -3.32
C VAL A 45 -15.48 9.20 -2.40
N TYR A 46 -14.57 8.39 -2.92
CA TYR A 46 -13.96 7.31 -2.18
C TYR A 46 -13.40 7.89 -0.89
N GLN A 47 -14.03 7.54 0.22
CA GLN A 47 -13.57 7.96 1.53
C GLN A 47 -12.61 6.88 2.02
N PRO A 48 -11.31 7.19 2.19
CA PRO A 48 -10.34 6.20 2.63
C PRO A 48 -10.73 5.70 4.01
N VAL A 49 -10.69 4.37 4.18
CA VAL A 49 -11.07 3.68 5.43
C VAL A 49 -10.23 4.15 6.62
N ILE A 50 -8.99 4.54 6.37
CA ILE A 50 -8.07 5.05 7.39
C ILE A 50 -7.60 6.44 6.96
N SER A 51 -7.75 7.42 7.84
CA SER A 51 -7.27 8.77 7.62
C SER A 51 -5.74 8.82 7.54
N SER A 52 -5.19 9.85 6.91
CA SER A 52 -3.74 10.07 6.86
C SER A 52 -3.11 10.13 8.25
N LEU A 53 -3.85 10.63 9.25
CA LEU A 53 -3.42 10.66 10.65
C LEU A 53 -3.39 9.25 11.27
N GLY A 54 -4.39 8.40 10.96
CA GLY A 54 -4.42 7.01 11.40
C GLY A 54 -3.20 6.23 10.90
N TRP A 55 -2.81 6.44 9.63
CA TRP A 55 -1.60 5.83 9.09
C TRP A 55 -0.33 6.27 9.81
N LYS A 56 -0.20 7.56 10.16
CA LYS A 56 0.97 8.07 10.91
C LYS A 56 1.05 7.47 12.31
N LEU A 57 -0.09 7.30 12.98
CA LEU A 57 -0.15 6.68 14.31
C LEU A 57 0.26 5.20 14.26
N ILE A 58 -0.26 4.45 13.28
CA ILE A 58 0.12 3.04 13.09
C ILE A 58 1.62 2.92 12.84
N LEU A 59 2.15 3.75 11.95
CA LEU A 59 3.56 3.71 11.57
C LEU A 59 4.47 4.15 12.72
N GLY A 60 4.06 5.17 13.47
CA GLY A 60 4.75 5.60 14.69
C GLY A 60 4.75 4.53 15.79
N PHE A 61 3.63 3.83 15.98
CA PHE A 61 3.53 2.74 16.95
C PHE A 61 4.46 1.58 16.60
N ILE A 62 4.44 1.14 15.34
CA ILE A 62 5.36 0.11 14.84
C ILE A 62 6.81 0.56 15.02
N SER A 63 7.14 1.77 14.59
CA SER A 63 8.49 2.31 14.70
C SER A 63 8.95 2.42 16.16
N SER A 64 8.07 2.75 17.09
CA SER A 64 8.38 2.79 18.53
C SER A 64 8.68 1.41 19.10
N ILE A 65 7.97 0.36 18.66
CA ILE A 65 8.24 -1.02 19.10
C ILE A 65 9.62 -1.47 18.61
N PHE A 66 9.92 -1.24 17.33
CA PHE A 66 11.22 -1.60 16.75
C PHE A 66 12.36 -0.76 17.32
N GLY A 67 12.16 0.54 17.49
CA GLY A 67 13.15 1.43 18.12
C GLY A 67 13.39 1.03 19.58
N GLY A 68 12.32 0.73 20.32
CA GLY A 68 12.43 0.24 21.70
C GLY A 68 13.13 -1.12 21.78
N SER A 69 12.82 -2.06 20.89
CA SER A 69 13.46 -3.37 20.92
C SER A 69 14.96 -3.29 20.62
N ILE A 70 15.39 -2.41 19.71
CA ILE A 70 16.82 -2.19 19.42
C ILE A 70 17.56 -1.58 20.63
N LEU A 71 16.91 -0.67 21.37
CA LEU A 71 17.56 0.04 22.48
C LEU A 71 17.58 -0.77 23.78
N PHE A 72 16.57 -1.59 24.04
CA PHE A 72 16.36 -2.24 25.33
C PHE A 72 16.57 -3.76 25.33
N ILE A 73 16.66 -4.41 24.16
CA ILE A 73 16.97 -5.85 24.08
C ILE A 73 18.47 -6.00 23.77
N PRO A 74 19.31 -6.42 24.73
CA PRO A 74 20.69 -6.74 24.44
C PRO A 74 20.70 -7.89 23.42
N SER A 75 21.39 -7.69 22.30
CA SER A 75 21.61 -8.76 21.33
C SER A 75 22.40 -9.87 22.03
N GLU A 76 21.78 -10.99 22.37
CA GLU A 76 22.51 -12.15 22.85
C GLU A 76 23.43 -12.63 21.71
N ARG A 77 24.72 -12.32 21.83
CA ARG A 77 25.79 -12.63 20.87
C ARG A 77 26.38 -14.02 21.10
N GLU A 78 25.61 -14.98 21.59
CA GLU A 78 26.12 -16.29 21.99
C GLU A 78 25.64 -17.45 21.10
N SER A 79 25.35 -17.19 19.82
CA SER A 79 25.35 -18.27 18.83
C SER A 79 26.74 -18.35 18.21
N PRO A 80 27.54 -19.41 18.49
CA PRO A 80 28.81 -19.59 17.79
C PRO A 80 28.51 -19.74 16.30
N SER A 81 29.22 -18.92 15.53
CA SER A 81 29.13 -18.87 14.08
C SER A 81 29.45 -20.25 13.49
N LEU A 82 28.65 -20.74 12.53
CA LEU A 82 28.94 -21.99 11.82
C LEU A 82 30.30 -21.97 11.10
N PHE A 83 30.88 -20.77 10.93
CA PHE A 83 32.19 -20.55 10.33
C PHE A 83 33.36 -20.79 11.30
N ASP A 84 33.13 -20.88 12.62
CA ASP A 84 34.15 -21.28 13.61
C ASP A 84 34.59 -22.75 13.44
N LYS A 85 33.93 -23.50 12.55
CA LYS A 85 34.25 -24.89 12.22
C LYS A 85 35.12 -25.05 10.97
N LEU A 86 35.53 -23.96 10.32
CA LEU A 86 36.37 -24.04 9.11
C LEU A 86 37.86 -24.00 9.48
N PRO A 87 38.68 -24.92 8.94
CA PRO A 87 40.13 -24.91 9.16
C PRO A 87 40.76 -23.68 8.50
N SER A 88 41.66 -23.01 9.23
CA SER A 88 42.35 -21.81 8.76
C SER A 88 43.34 -22.12 7.63
N VAL A 89 43.09 -21.55 6.45
CA VAL A 89 44.03 -21.59 5.32
C VAL A 89 44.93 -20.36 5.40
N ASN A 90 46.22 -20.58 5.70
CA ASN A 90 47.23 -19.52 5.78
C ASN A 90 47.67 -19.09 4.38
N LEU A 91 47.25 -17.92 3.93
CA LEU A 91 47.79 -17.27 2.73
C LEU A 91 48.69 -16.08 3.13
N PRO A 92 49.95 -16.02 2.65
CA PRO A 92 50.84 -14.90 2.93
C PRO A 92 50.49 -13.69 2.04
N LEU A 93 50.21 -12.53 2.64
CA LEU A 93 49.93 -11.27 1.93
C LEU A 93 50.81 -10.11 2.44
N PRO A 94 51.21 -9.17 1.55
CA PRO A 94 52.24 -8.14 1.81
C PRO A 94 51.74 -6.93 2.63
N ASP A 95 52.66 -6.31 3.36
CA ASP A 95 52.45 -5.36 4.45
C ASP A 95 52.22 -3.89 3.99
N LEU A 96 51.11 -3.27 4.44
CA LEU A 96 50.63 -1.92 4.05
C LEU A 96 50.45 -1.01 5.29
N THR A 97 51.50 -0.84 6.09
CA THR A 97 51.47 -0.34 7.48
C THR A 97 51.30 1.18 7.70
N PHE A 98 51.10 2.03 6.70
CA PHE A 98 51.23 3.50 6.89
C PHE A 98 49.94 4.31 7.14
N TYR A 99 48.75 3.73 7.06
CA TYR A 99 47.49 4.47 7.33
C TYR A 99 46.55 3.67 8.23
N ASN A 100 46.78 3.72 9.54
CA ASN A 100 45.94 3.06 10.54
C ASN A 100 44.74 3.93 10.94
N LEU A 101 44.00 4.45 9.96
CA LEU A 101 42.66 4.99 10.17
C LEU A 101 41.71 3.78 10.28
N LYS A 102 41.54 3.25 11.49
CA LYS A 102 40.51 2.25 11.80
C LYS A 102 39.14 2.91 11.72
N ILE A 103 38.67 3.14 10.50
CA ILE A 103 37.27 3.46 10.25
C ILE A 103 36.50 2.20 10.62
N PRO A 104 35.58 2.24 11.60
CA PRO A 104 34.77 1.09 11.95
C PRO A 104 34.01 0.65 10.69
N THR A 105 34.29 -0.55 10.22
CA THR A 105 33.55 -1.14 9.10
C THR A 105 32.13 -1.37 9.59
N VAL A 106 31.20 -0.55 9.08
CA VAL A 106 29.78 -0.71 9.36
C VAL A 106 29.32 -1.93 8.58
N ASP A 107 29.39 -3.09 9.21
CA ASP A 107 28.90 -4.34 8.63
C ASP A 107 27.38 -4.34 8.68
N PHE A 108 26.79 -3.94 7.56
CA PHE A 108 25.36 -4.04 7.35
C PHE A 108 24.98 -5.50 7.19
N SER A 109 23.98 -5.94 7.97
CA SER A 109 23.45 -7.28 7.82
C SER A 109 22.82 -7.45 6.42
N PRO A 110 22.93 -8.62 5.77
CA PRO A 110 22.27 -8.88 4.49
C PRO A 110 20.79 -8.48 4.43
N PRO A 111 19.94 -8.75 5.46
CA PRO A 111 18.54 -8.30 5.43
C PRO A 111 18.41 -6.77 5.48
N PHE A 112 19.31 -6.05 6.16
CA PHE A 112 19.31 -4.59 6.16
C PHE A 112 19.61 -4.02 4.77
N LEU A 113 20.57 -4.63 4.06
CA LEU A 113 20.94 -4.25 2.70
C LEU A 113 19.80 -4.50 1.71
N ILE A 114 19.12 -5.66 1.84
CA ILE A 114 17.91 -5.99 1.06
C ILE A 114 16.79 -4.99 1.35
N GLY A 115 16.61 -4.59 2.62
CA GLY A 115 15.62 -3.59 3.02
C GLY A 115 15.88 -2.22 2.38
N ILE A 116 17.13 -1.77 2.36
CA ILE A 116 17.52 -0.52 1.68
C ILE A 116 17.19 -0.59 0.19
N ILE A 117 17.58 -1.69 -0.48
CA ILE A 117 17.33 -1.86 -1.91
C ILE A 117 15.82 -1.86 -2.21
N ALA A 118 15.02 -2.60 -1.44
CA ALA A 118 13.58 -2.65 -1.60
C ALA A 118 12.91 -1.27 -1.40
N PHE A 119 13.38 -0.49 -0.41
CA PHE A 119 12.88 0.86 -0.15
C PHE A 119 13.09 1.79 -1.35
N PHE A 120 14.29 1.77 -1.95
CA PHE A 120 14.58 2.60 -3.13
C PHE A 120 13.78 2.17 -4.37
N ILE A 121 13.61 0.86 -4.59
CA ILE A 121 12.78 0.35 -5.70
C ILE A 121 11.34 0.82 -5.55
N LEU A 122 10.76 0.70 -4.35
CA LEU A 122 9.38 1.09 -4.10
C LEU A 122 9.19 2.61 -4.25
N GLY A 123 10.14 3.41 -3.73
CA GLY A 123 10.13 4.86 -3.90
C GLY A 123 10.20 5.27 -5.37
N PHE A 124 11.03 4.60 -6.17
CA PHE A 124 11.13 4.85 -7.60
C PHE A 124 9.82 4.53 -8.33
N ILE A 125 9.22 3.37 -8.07
CA ILE A 125 7.92 2.98 -8.65
C ILE A 125 6.83 4.00 -8.28
N MET A 126 6.80 4.49 -7.04
CA MET A 126 5.84 5.48 -6.60
C MET A 126 6.01 6.82 -7.33
N ILE A 127 7.24 7.30 -7.50
CA ILE A 127 7.53 8.55 -8.21
C ILE A 127 7.10 8.44 -9.68
N VAL A 128 7.51 7.36 -10.35
CA VAL A 128 7.15 7.11 -11.75
C VAL A 128 5.64 6.96 -11.93
N GLY A 129 4.98 6.21 -11.03
CA GLY A 129 3.53 6.04 -11.05
C GLY A 129 2.79 7.38 -10.86
N THR A 130 3.29 8.24 -9.98
CA THR A 130 2.72 9.57 -9.74
C THR A 130 2.88 10.49 -10.96
N LEU A 131 4.03 10.46 -11.62
CA LEU A 131 4.29 11.24 -12.83
C LEU A 131 3.43 10.76 -14.01
N ARG A 132 3.30 9.44 -14.21
CA ARG A 132 2.40 8.88 -15.23
C ARG A 132 0.94 9.26 -14.97
N ASN A 133 0.48 9.19 -13.72
CA ASN A 133 -0.90 9.53 -13.38
C ASN A 133 -1.20 11.03 -13.62
N LYS A 134 -0.20 11.91 -13.44
CA LYS A 134 -0.33 13.34 -13.76
C LYS A 134 -0.39 13.61 -15.27
N GLN A 135 0.27 12.81 -16.10
CA GLN A 135 0.26 12.98 -17.56
C GLN A 135 -1.03 12.47 -18.23
N VAL A 136 -1.77 11.55 -17.58
CA VAL A 136 -3.05 11.02 -18.11
C VAL A 136 -4.24 11.93 -17.73
N SER A 137 -4.03 12.88 -16.82
CA SER A 137 -5.05 13.83 -16.36
C SER A 137 -5.00 15.20 -17.06
N VAL A 138 -4.19 15.34 -18.11
CA VAL A 138 -4.14 16.51 -19.01
C VAL A 138 -4.65 16.06 -20.37
#